data_AF-A0AA43P439-F1
#
_entry.id   AF-A0AA43P439-F1
#
_cell.length_a   1.000
_cell.length_b   1.000
_cell.length_c   1.000
_cell.angle_alpha   90.00
_cell.angle_beta   90.00
_cell.angle_gamma   90.00
#
_symmetry.space_group_name_H-M   'P 1'
#
loop_
_entity.id
_entity.type
_entity.pdbx_description
1 polymer ?
#
loop_
_entity_poly.entity_id
_entity_poly.type
_entity_poly.pdbx_seq_one_letter_code
_entity_poly.pdbx_strand_id
1 'polypeptide(L)'
;MEKNVYEKLADEKTEAPSTPPVVAFDGNEAADVMARFINDEDATAVFEELPSMRRPGRPNASGRHGESVQERFRIPSSWMAYVNEAVKRENLSSRSEYYRTLISRDAASHENKQKQYS
;
A
#
# COMPACT_ATOMS: atom_id res chain seq x y z
N MET A 1 -7.46 43.48 -19.62
CA MET A 1 -6.09 43.49 -19.07
C MET A 1 -6.02 42.36 -18.06
N GLU A 2 -5.56 41.19 -18.47
CA GLU A 2 -5.37 40.03 -17.58
C GLU A 2 -3.88 39.73 -17.51
N LYS A 3 -3.21 40.39 -16.59
CA LYS A 3 -1.98 39.90 -15.98
C LYS A 3 -2.30 39.71 -14.51
N ASN A 4 -1.59 38.81 -13.82
CA ASN A 4 -1.61 38.54 -12.36
C ASN A 4 -2.18 37.18 -11.93
N VAL A 5 -2.18 36.14 -12.78
CA VAL A 5 -2.40 34.75 -12.32
C VAL A 5 -1.07 34.00 -12.10
N TYR A 6 0.00 34.40 -12.80
CA TYR A 6 1.29 33.69 -12.76
C TYR A 6 2.23 34.11 -11.62
N GLU A 7 1.96 35.22 -10.93
CA GLU A 7 2.91 35.79 -9.95
C GLU A 7 2.71 35.26 -8.52
N LYS A 8 1.65 34.48 -8.26
CA LYS A 8 1.23 34.12 -6.88
C LYS A 8 1.60 32.71 -6.41
N LEU A 9 2.25 31.89 -7.23
CA LEU A 9 2.63 30.53 -6.84
C LEU A 9 4.05 30.42 -6.23
N ALA A 10 4.88 31.46 -6.38
CA ALA A 10 6.26 31.43 -5.92
C ALA A 10 6.45 31.86 -4.45
N ASP A 11 5.47 32.55 -3.86
CA ASP A 11 5.60 33.19 -2.54
C ASP A 11 4.90 32.44 -1.39
N GLU A 12 4.21 31.33 -1.67
CA GLU A 12 3.75 30.44 -0.61
C GLU A 12 4.94 29.62 -0.11
N LYS A 13 5.61 30.13 0.93
CA LYS A 13 6.61 29.40 1.72
C LYS A 13 5.94 28.24 2.44
N THR A 14 5.60 27.21 1.68
CA THR A 14 5.39 25.87 2.24
C THR A 14 6.72 25.44 2.85
N GLU A 15 6.69 24.93 4.08
CA GLU A 15 7.90 24.38 4.71
C GLU A 15 8.49 23.34 3.75
N ALA A 16 9.74 23.56 3.35
CA ALA A 16 10.46 22.57 2.55
C ALA A 16 10.38 21.23 3.31
N PRO A 17 10.02 20.13 2.64
CA PRO A 17 9.90 18.84 3.31
C PRO A 17 11.20 18.54 4.05
N SER A 18 11.10 18.25 5.35
CA SER A 18 12.25 18.01 6.24
C SER A 18 13.16 16.88 5.76
N THR A 19 12.69 16.06 4.81
CA THR A 19 13.46 15.06 4.10
C THR A 19 13.44 15.44 2.62
N PRO A 20 14.60 15.63 1.97
CA PRO A 20 14.62 15.86 0.53
C PRO A 20 13.91 14.68 -0.15
N PRO A 21 13.08 14.93 -1.18
CA PRO A 21 12.46 13.85 -1.93
C PRO A 21 13.58 12.94 -2.45
N VAL A 22 13.56 11.67 -2.03
CA VAL A 22 14.46 10.65 -2.57
C VAL A 22 13.97 10.28 -3.96
N VAL A 23 14.22 11.18 -4.91
CA VAL A 23 14.24 10.89 -6.34
C VAL A 23 15.56 11.46 -6.83
N ALA A 24 16.62 10.71 -6.61
CA ALA A 24 17.88 10.96 -7.28
C ALA A 24 17.80 10.19 -8.59
N PHE A 25 17.54 10.88 -9.70
CA PHE A 25 17.91 10.34 -11.00
C PHE A 25 19.41 10.00 -10.92
N ASP A 26 19.79 8.82 -11.38
CA ASP A 26 21.19 8.58 -11.67
C ASP A 26 21.64 9.53 -12.79
N GLY A 27 22.93 9.87 -12.87
CA GLY A 27 23.45 10.80 -13.89
C GLY A 27 23.12 10.35 -15.31
N ASN A 28 23.07 9.04 -15.54
CA ASN A 28 22.67 8.45 -16.83
C ASN A 28 21.17 8.61 -17.10
N GLU A 29 20.35 8.50 -16.05
CA GLU A 29 18.90 8.60 -16.16
C GLU A 29 18.47 10.05 -16.39
N ALA A 30 19.11 11.00 -15.72
CA ALA A 30 18.92 12.43 -16.00
C ALA A 30 19.31 12.78 -17.44
N ALA A 31 20.40 12.19 -17.97
CA ALA A 31 20.81 12.41 -19.35
C ALA A 31 19.80 11.86 -20.36
N ASP A 32 19.22 10.67 -20.12
CA ASP A 32 18.20 10.08 -20.98
C ASP A 32 16.91 10.91 -21.00
N VAL A 33 16.46 11.38 -19.83
CA VAL A 33 15.30 12.28 -19.72
C VAL A 33 15.51 13.57 -20.49
N MET A 34 16.68 14.18 -20.35
CA MET A 34 17.00 15.43 -21.08
C MET A 34 17.10 15.20 -22.58
N ALA A 35 17.64 14.06 -23.03
CA ALA A 35 17.70 13.72 -24.45
C ALA A 35 16.30 13.57 -25.06
N ARG A 36 15.37 12.93 -24.34
CA ARG A 36 13.97 12.78 -24.76
C ARG A 36 13.21 14.09 -24.81
N PHE A 37 13.47 14.99 -23.85
CA PHE A 37 12.91 16.34 -23.89
C PHE A 37 13.42 17.19 -25.05
N ILE A 38 14.68 17.03 -25.44
CA ILE A 38 15.24 17.69 -26.63
C ILE A 38 14.57 17.17 -27.91
N ASN A 39 14.06 15.93 -27.90
CA ASN A 39 13.33 15.33 -29.01
C ASN A 39 11.82 15.65 -28.97
N ASP A 40 11.38 16.63 -28.17
CA ASP A 40 9.98 17.03 -27.99
C ASP A 40 9.04 15.88 -27.57
N GLU A 41 9.57 14.87 -26.86
CA GLU A 41 8.75 13.79 -26.31
C GLU A 41 7.85 14.28 -25.16
N ASP A 42 6.68 13.66 -25.01
CA ASP A 42 5.72 13.99 -23.94
C ASP A 42 6.34 13.72 -22.57
N ALA A 43 6.46 14.78 -21.77
CA ALA A 43 6.96 14.75 -20.41
C ALA A 43 6.32 13.66 -19.56
N THR A 44 5.01 13.49 -19.72
CA THR A 44 4.23 12.55 -18.94
C THR A 44 4.64 11.11 -19.24
N ALA A 45 4.84 10.80 -20.52
CA ALA A 45 5.30 9.49 -20.96
C ALA A 45 6.74 9.20 -20.51
N VAL A 46 7.63 10.19 -20.65
CA VAL A 46 9.03 10.07 -20.22
C VAL A 46 9.11 9.73 -18.73
N PHE A 47 8.34 10.41 -17.88
CA PHE A 47 8.37 10.17 -16.44
C PHE A 47 7.72 8.84 -16.01
N GLU A 48 6.78 8.27 -16.77
CA GLU A 48 6.17 6.96 -16.50
C GLU A 48 7.08 5.77 -16.86
N GLU A 49 7.95 5.96 -17.85
CA GLU A 49 8.91 4.95 -18.30
C GLU A 49 10.13 4.84 -17.38
N LEU A 50 10.41 5.86 -16.58
CA LEU A 50 11.61 5.92 -15.76
C LEU A 50 11.59 4.90 -14.61
N PRO A 51 12.60 4.03 -14.50
CA PRO A 51 12.74 3.08 -13.40
C PRO A 51 12.81 3.74 -12.03
N SER A 52 13.41 4.94 -11.90
CA SER A 52 13.48 5.67 -10.62
C SER A 52 12.12 6.24 -10.16
N MET A 53 11.23 6.56 -11.11
CA MET A 53 9.85 6.99 -10.82
C MET A 53 8.95 5.82 -10.45
N ARG A 54 9.30 4.60 -10.90
CA ARG A 54 8.75 3.35 -10.38
C ARG A 54 9.37 3.05 -9.01
N ARG A 55 9.01 3.87 -8.02
CA ARG A 55 9.42 3.72 -6.62
C ARG A 55 9.35 2.25 -6.17
N PRO A 56 10.41 1.69 -5.55
CA PRO A 56 10.28 0.49 -4.73
C PRO A 56 9.24 0.77 -3.65
N GLY A 57 8.03 0.21 -3.81
CA GLY A 57 6.91 0.44 -2.90
C GLY A 57 5.73 1.22 -3.46
N ARG A 58 5.69 1.58 -4.76
CA ARG A 58 4.40 1.90 -5.39
C ARG A 58 3.69 0.56 -5.66
N PRO A 59 2.63 0.19 -4.92
CA PRO A 59 1.92 -1.06 -5.20
C PRO A 59 1.43 -0.99 -6.64
N ASN A 60 1.83 -1.96 -7.45
CA ASN A 60 1.22 -2.20 -8.75
C ASN A 60 -0.30 -2.32 -8.51
N ALA A 61 -1.07 -1.36 -9.00
CA ALA A 61 -2.53 -1.32 -8.85
C ALA A 61 -3.25 -2.52 -9.49
N SER A 62 -2.51 -3.49 -10.03
CA SER A 62 -3.01 -4.74 -10.63
C SER A 62 -3.06 -5.93 -9.66
N GLY A 63 -2.57 -5.79 -8.43
CA GLY A 63 -2.86 -6.76 -7.38
C GLY A 63 -4.26 -6.51 -6.83
N ARG A 64 -5.31 -7.12 -7.39
CA ARG A 64 -6.64 -7.17 -6.78
C ARG A 64 -6.56 -7.94 -5.46
N HIS A 65 -6.06 -7.30 -4.40
CA HIS A 65 -6.45 -7.68 -3.06
C HIS A 65 -7.94 -7.38 -2.98
N GLY A 66 -8.75 -8.43 -2.83
CA GLY A 66 -10.18 -8.27 -2.58
C GLY A 66 -10.40 -7.31 -1.40
N GLU A 67 -11.52 -6.60 -1.41
CA GLU A 67 -11.86 -5.62 -0.38
C GLU A 67 -11.67 -6.23 1.01
N SER A 68 -10.64 -5.77 1.72
CA SER A 68 -10.29 -6.33 3.03
C SER A 68 -10.98 -5.51 4.11
N VAL A 69 -12.00 -6.08 4.75
CA VAL A 69 -12.64 -5.45 5.91
C VAL A 69 -11.75 -5.64 7.13
N GLN A 70 -11.34 -4.53 7.74
CA GLN A 70 -10.59 -4.55 9.01
C GLN A 70 -11.57 -4.45 10.17
N GLU A 71 -11.73 -5.53 10.93
CA GLU A 71 -12.52 -5.54 12.15
C GLU A 71 -11.61 -5.53 13.39
N ARG A 72 -12.04 -4.78 14.42
CA ARG A 72 -11.31 -4.64 15.69
C ARG A 72 -12.08 -5.34 16.79
N PHE A 73 -11.46 -6.35 17.40
CA PHE A 73 -11.99 -7.08 18.54
C PHE A 73 -11.15 -6.77 19.80
N ARG A 74 -11.81 -6.75 20.95
CA ARG A 74 -11.15 -6.67 22.25
C ARG A 74 -10.96 -8.08 22.79
N ILE A 75 -9.72 -8.45 23.07
CA ILE A 75 -9.37 -9.74 23.66
C ILE A 75 -8.77 -9.51 25.05
N PRO A 76 -9.21 -10.27 26.06
CA PRO A 76 -8.56 -10.26 27.37
C PRO A 76 -7.07 -10.58 27.26
N SER A 77 -6.24 -9.85 28.00
CA SER A 77 -4.78 -10.04 28.00
C SER A 77 -4.38 -11.47 28.38
N SER A 78 -5.15 -12.13 29.24
CA SER A 78 -4.95 -13.52 29.65
C SER A 78 -5.04 -14.51 28.48
N TRP A 79 -5.82 -14.20 27.45
CA TRP A 79 -6.00 -15.06 26.27
C TRP A 79 -4.94 -14.80 25.19
N MET A 80 -4.25 -13.66 25.25
CA MET A 80 -3.22 -13.32 24.26
C MET A 80 -2.04 -14.29 24.31
N ALA A 81 -1.66 -14.75 25.51
CA ALA A 81 -0.61 -15.75 25.67
C ALA A 81 -0.99 -17.07 24.99
N TYR A 82 -2.23 -17.51 25.19
CA TYR A 82 -2.77 -18.71 24.54
C TYR A 82 -2.75 -18.58 23.02
N VAL A 83 -3.23 -17.47 22.46
CA VAL A 83 -3.25 -17.25 21.01
C VAL A 83 -1.84 -17.25 20.42
N ASN A 84 -0.89 -16.61 21.08
CA ASN A 84 0.49 -16.59 20.61
C ASN A 84 1.12 -18.00 20.57
N GLU A 85 0.81 -18.85 21.55
CA GLU A 85 1.23 -20.25 21.50
C GLU A 85 0.53 -21.02 20.39
N ALA A 86 -0.78 -20.82 20.21
CA ALA A 86 -1.56 -21.50 19.19
C ALA A 86 -1.06 -21.17 17.77
N VAL A 87 -0.74 -19.90 17.49
CA VAL A 87 -0.13 -19.46 16.22
C VAL A 87 1.19 -20.21 15.94
N LYS A 88 2.04 -20.40 16.96
CA LYS A 88 3.29 -21.16 16.82
C LYS A 88 3.03 -22.63 16.59
N ARG A 89 2.10 -23.23 17.33
CA ARG A 89 1.74 -24.66 17.20
C ARG A 89 1.17 -24.99 15.82
N GLU A 90 0.37 -24.09 15.25
CA GLU A 90 -0.24 -24.25 13.92
C GLU A 90 0.63 -23.70 12.76
N ASN A 91 1.86 -23.22 13.04
CA ASN A 91 2.77 -22.63 12.05
C ASN A 91 2.12 -21.52 11.19
N LEU A 92 1.27 -20.69 11.80
CA LEU A 92 0.56 -19.62 11.11
C LEU A 92 1.42 -18.35 11.03
N SER A 93 1.25 -17.59 9.95
CA SER A 93 2.04 -16.38 9.68
C SER A 93 1.67 -15.22 10.62
N SER A 94 0.42 -15.19 11.09
CA SER A 94 -0.08 -14.11 11.94
C SER A 94 -1.22 -14.52 12.86
N ARG A 95 -1.43 -13.74 13.92
CA ARG A 95 -2.62 -13.86 14.79
C ARG A 95 -3.92 -13.68 14.03
N SER A 96 -3.94 -12.76 13.05
CA SER A 96 -5.12 -12.53 12.20
C SER A 96 -5.48 -13.76 11.39
N GLU A 97 -4.48 -14.51 10.90
CA GLU A 97 -4.70 -15.77 10.21
C GLU A 97 -5.32 -16.81 11.14
N TYR A 98 -4.82 -16.92 12.38
CA TYR A 98 -5.41 -17.79 13.40
C TYR A 98 -6.88 -17.45 13.71
N TYR A 99 -7.23 -16.17 13.83
CA TYR A 99 -8.64 -15.80 14.02
C TYR A 99 -9.51 -16.14 12.81
N ARG A 100 -9.00 -15.94 11.59
CA ARG A 100 -9.73 -16.32 10.38
C ARG A 100 -9.99 -17.83 10.34
N THR A 101 -9.00 -18.66 10.67
CA THR A 101 -9.20 -20.12 10.68
C THR A 101 -10.23 -20.54 11.72
N LEU A 102 -10.24 -19.93 12.91
CA LEU A 102 -11.26 -20.19 13.92
C LEU A 102 -12.67 -19.81 13.43
N ILE A 103 -12.84 -18.60 12.88
CA ILE A 103 -14.13 -18.13 12.35
C ILE A 103 -14.62 -19.05 11.22
N SER A 104 -13.74 -19.44 10.31
CA SER A 104 -14.11 -20.35 9.21
C SER A 104 -14.50 -21.75 9.70
N ARG A 105 -13.77 -22.30 10.69
CA ARG A 105 -14.10 -23.60 11.31
C ARG A 105 -15.46 -23.56 12.02
N ASP A 106 -15.72 -22.47 12.73
CA ASP A 106 -16.99 -22.26 13.44
C ASP A 106 -18.17 -22.13 12.46
N ALA A 107 -18.03 -21.28 11.43
CA ALA A 107 -19.03 -21.13 10.38
C ALA A 107 -19.38 -22.46 9.69
N ALA A 108 -18.37 -23.27 9.37
CA ALA A 108 -18.57 -24.60 8.79
C ALA A 108 -19.29 -25.56 9.75
N SER A 109 -19.01 -25.48 11.06
CA SER A 109 -19.72 -26.28 12.06
C SER A 109 -21.19 -25.90 12.15
N HIS A 110 -21.51 -24.61 12.10
CA HIS A 110 -22.87 -24.10 12.15
C HIS A 110 -23.69 -24.50 10.91
N GLU A 111 -23.11 -24.44 9.72
CA GLU A 111 -23.76 -24.90 8.48
C GLU A 111 -24.11 -26.40 8.56
N ASN A 112 -23.18 -27.23 9.05
CA ASN A 112 -23.41 -28.67 9.18
C ASN A 112 -24.49 -29.00 10.22
N LYS A 113 -24.54 -28.25 11.34
CA LYS A 113 -25.62 -28.40 12.32
C LYS A 113 -26.98 -28.05 11.72
N GLN A 114 -27.07 -26.96 10.96
CA GLN A 114 -28.33 -26.58 10.31
C GLN A 114 -28.85 -27.67 9.36
N LYS A 115 -27.95 -28.32 8.60
CA LYS A 115 -28.29 -29.45 7.70
C LYS A 115 -28.73 -30.72 8.44
N GLN A 116 -28.29 -30.94 9.68
CA GLN A 116 -28.67 -32.13 10.46
C GLN A 116 -30.06 -32.01 11.11
N TYR A 117 -30.62 -30.81 11.19
CA TYR A 117 -31.94 -30.53 11.79
C TYR A 117 -33.00 -30.07 10.76
N SER A 118 -32.71 -30.17 9.46
CA SER A 118 -33.67 -30.01 8.36
C SER A 118 -33.91 -31.34 7.68
#